data_AF-A0A377G9L4-F1
#
_entry.id   AF-A0A377G9L4-F1
#
_cell.length_a   1.000
_cell.length_b   1.000
_cell.length_c   1.000
_cell.angle_alpha   90.00
_cell.angle_beta   90.00
_cell.angle_gamma   90.00
#
_symmetry.space_group_name_H-M   'P 1'
#
loop_
_entity.id
_entity.type
_entity.pdbx_description
1 polymer ?
#
loop_
_entity_poly.entity_id
_entity_poly.type
_entity_poly.pdbx_seq_one_letter_code
_entity_poly.pdbx_strand_id
1 'polypeptide(L)'
;MEERLERSKSEKSTVIFSSEVTASVACQKLTQAGAEDKADKQLWLLRESSVPGLLTISYYGKEKYTHMRIGFVNGEWRFGPKDYHAAQEFSKRAEAAFSKALPDKSYDSLISLLNEHGFSLNNQLIPKAHEASRNEYLTAYNEDAFSQSSTAERYNSEL
;
A
#
# COMPACT_ATOMS: atom_id res chain seq x y z
N MET A 1 34.72 30.58 -2.18
CA MET A 1 34.26 29.41 -2.93
C MET A 1 33.56 28.53 -1.91
N GLU A 2 32.29 28.82 -1.63
CA GLU A 2 31.49 28.09 -0.66
C GLU A 2 30.52 27.20 -1.45
N GLU A 3 30.84 25.90 -1.53
CA GLU A 3 29.89 24.88 -1.97
C GLU A 3 28.82 24.74 -0.88
N ARG A 4 27.67 25.36 -1.09
CA ARG A 4 26.45 24.94 -0.41
C ARG A 4 26.01 23.62 -1.01
N LEU A 5 26.23 22.54 -0.26
CA LEU A 5 25.51 21.28 -0.41
C LEU A 5 24.00 21.56 -0.24
N GLU A 6 23.31 21.88 -1.33
CA GLU A 6 21.88 21.62 -1.43
C GLU A 6 21.72 20.10 -1.50
N ARG A 7 21.60 19.47 -0.31
CA ARG A 7 20.91 18.19 -0.24
C ARG A 7 19.49 18.49 -0.69
N SER A 8 19.22 18.22 -1.96
CA SER A 8 17.87 18.09 -2.47
C SER A 8 17.11 17.22 -1.47
N LYS A 9 16.08 17.78 -0.82
CA LYS A 9 15.08 16.98 -0.13
C LYS A 9 14.57 16.00 -1.19
N SER A 10 15.00 14.75 -1.13
CA SER A 10 14.35 13.68 -1.86
C SER A 10 12.88 13.77 -1.47
N GLU A 11 12.03 14.18 -2.40
CA GLU A 11 10.59 14.03 -2.27
C GLU A 11 10.37 12.53 -2.06
N LYS A 12 10.06 12.15 -0.82
CA LYS A 12 9.85 10.75 -0.46
C LYS A 12 8.60 10.28 -1.19
N SER A 13 8.80 9.55 -2.27
CA SER A 13 7.70 8.98 -3.05
C SER A 13 6.96 7.96 -2.19
N THR A 14 5.63 8.00 -2.24
CA THR A 14 4.78 7.01 -1.56
C THR A 14 4.99 5.63 -2.19
N VAL A 15 4.81 4.56 -1.38
CA VAL A 15 4.86 3.16 -1.83
C VAL A 15 3.55 2.70 -2.49
N ILE A 16 2.58 3.60 -2.60
CA ILE A 16 1.24 3.34 -3.13
C ILE A 16 1.18 3.84 -4.57
N PHE A 17 0.83 2.95 -5.51
CA PHE A 17 0.56 3.34 -6.89
C PHE A 17 -0.71 4.19 -7.00
N SER A 18 -0.72 5.14 -7.93
CA SER A 18 -1.85 6.03 -8.21
C SER A 18 -3.07 5.27 -8.75
N SER A 19 -4.21 5.98 -8.81
CA SER A 19 -5.44 5.47 -9.41
C SER A 19 -5.33 5.14 -10.91
N GLU A 20 -4.29 5.63 -11.60
CA GLU A 20 -4.01 5.30 -13.01
C GLU A 20 -3.56 3.85 -13.18
N VAL A 21 -3.00 3.24 -12.13
CA VAL A 21 -2.70 1.81 -12.10
C VAL A 21 -4.00 1.04 -11.85
N THR A 22 -4.72 0.75 -12.93
CA THR A 22 -5.92 -0.08 -12.89
C THR A 22 -5.58 -1.55 -12.57
N ALA A 23 -6.60 -2.40 -12.37
CA ALA A 23 -6.39 -3.83 -12.18
C ALA A 23 -5.58 -4.47 -13.33
N SER A 24 -5.88 -4.11 -14.58
CA SER A 24 -5.16 -4.61 -15.76
C SER A 24 -3.69 -4.18 -15.75
N VAL A 25 -3.42 -2.91 -15.49
CA VAL A 25 -2.05 -2.37 -15.41
C VAL A 25 -1.27 -3.01 -14.25
N ALA A 26 -1.93 -3.24 -13.11
CA ALA A 26 -1.33 -3.95 -11.99
C ALA A 26 -0.93 -5.38 -12.36
N CYS A 27 -1.80 -6.12 -13.07
CA CYS A 27 -1.47 -7.45 -13.56
C CYS A 27 -0.24 -7.40 -14.47
N GLN A 28 -0.21 -6.50 -15.45
CA GLN A 28 0.93 -6.35 -16.37
C GLN A 28 2.24 -6.07 -15.63
N LYS A 29 2.22 -5.18 -14.63
CA LYS A 29 3.39 -4.88 -13.79
C LYS A 29 3.88 -6.11 -13.03
N LEU A 30 2.95 -6.87 -12.45
CA LEU A 30 3.27 -8.11 -11.75
C LEU A 30 3.83 -9.16 -12.71
N THR A 31 3.25 -9.33 -13.91
CA THR A 31 3.79 -10.21 -14.96
C THR A 31 5.22 -9.81 -15.33
N GLN A 32 5.45 -8.54 -15.61
CA GLN A 32 6.77 -8.01 -16.00
C GLN A 32 7.83 -8.22 -14.92
N ALA A 33 7.43 -8.25 -13.65
CA ALA A 33 8.29 -8.49 -12.50
C ALA A 33 8.38 -9.99 -12.11
N GLY A 34 7.82 -10.90 -12.93
CA GLY A 34 7.93 -12.34 -12.75
C GLY A 34 7.05 -12.91 -11.64
N ALA A 35 5.87 -12.32 -11.38
CA ALA A 35 4.99 -12.79 -10.30
C ALA A 35 4.47 -14.22 -10.50
N GLU A 36 4.35 -14.68 -11.76
CA GLU A 36 3.80 -16.00 -12.08
C GLU A 36 4.77 -17.14 -11.74
N ASP A 37 6.07 -16.85 -11.69
CA ASP A 37 7.13 -17.79 -11.32
C ASP A 37 7.41 -17.81 -9.81
N LYS A 38 6.67 -17.03 -9.03
CA LYS A 38 6.86 -16.84 -7.59
C LYS A 38 5.74 -17.49 -6.79
N ALA A 39 6.02 -17.81 -5.53
CA ALA A 39 5.04 -18.36 -4.61
C ALA A 39 3.90 -17.36 -4.32
N ASP A 40 2.78 -17.87 -3.79
CA ASP A 40 1.61 -17.06 -3.43
C ASP A 40 2.00 -15.84 -2.59
N LYS A 41 1.57 -14.65 -3.02
CA LYS A 41 1.84 -13.35 -2.37
C LYS A 41 3.33 -12.94 -2.27
N GLN A 42 4.25 -13.70 -2.86
CA GLN A 42 5.68 -13.39 -2.84
C GLN A 42 6.04 -12.18 -3.74
N LEU A 43 5.11 -11.71 -4.56
CA LEU A 43 5.23 -10.43 -5.24
C LEU A 43 3.84 -9.77 -5.33
N TRP A 44 3.75 -8.54 -4.85
CA TRP A 44 2.50 -7.83 -4.73
C TRP A 44 2.71 -6.33 -4.86
N LEU A 45 1.64 -5.57 -5.08
CA LEU A 45 1.66 -4.11 -5.09
C LEU A 45 0.45 -3.54 -4.38
N LEU A 46 0.61 -2.33 -3.84
CA LEU A 46 -0.45 -1.54 -3.23
C LEU A 46 -0.80 -0.37 -4.14
N ARG A 47 -2.08 -0.17 -4.41
CA ARG A 47 -2.54 0.89 -5.31
C ARG A 47 -3.83 1.52 -4.81
N GLU A 48 -4.12 2.73 -5.25
CA GLU A 48 -5.45 3.31 -5.08
C GLU A 48 -6.51 2.40 -5.72
N SER A 49 -7.63 2.23 -5.02
CA SER A 49 -8.74 1.43 -5.49
C SER A 49 -9.55 2.19 -6.54
N SER A 50 -10.24 1.44 -7.42
CA SER A 50 -11.28 2.03 -8.28
C SER A 50 -12.53 2.47 -7.50
N VAL A 51 -12.63 2.10 -6.23
CA VAL A 51 -13.60 2.62 -5.28
C VAL A 51 -12.89 3.70 -4.46
N PRO A 52 -13.28 4.98 -4.56
CA PRO A 52 -12.64 6.08 -3.83
C PRO A 52 -12.57 5.82 -2.32
N GLY A 53 -11.49 6.28 -1.68
CA GLY A 53 -11.26 6.11 -0.25
C GLY A 53 -10.79 4.72 0.18
N LEU A 54 -10.53 3.80 -0.75
CA LEU A 54 -9.97 2.47 -0.49
C LEU A 54 -8.61 2.30 -1.18
N LEU A 55 -7.80 1.38 -0.67
CA LEU A 55 -6.65 0.84 -1.38
C LEU A 55 -6.94 -0.57 -1.88
N THR A 56 -6.13 -1.04 -2.82
CA THR A 56 -6.19 -2.41 -3.33
C THR A 56 -4.81 -3.04 -3.31
N ILE A 57 -4.71 -4.19 -2.64
CA ILE A 57 -3.57 -5.09 -2.74
C ILE A 57 -3.77 -5.95 -3.98
N SER A 58 -2.81 -5.93 -4.91
CA SER A 58 -2.82 -6.76 -6.12
C SER A 58 -1.63 -7.71 -6.10
N TYR A 59 -1.86 -8.99 -6.36
CA TYR A 59 -0.82 -10.02 -6.35
C TYR A 59 -1.20 -11.19 -7.27
N TYR A 60 -0.22 -12.02 -7.61
CA TYR A 60 -0.47 -13.30 -8.27
C TYR A 60 -0.45 -14.42 -7.23
N GLY A 61 -1.44 -15.31 -7.29
CA GLY A 61 -1.57 -16.40 -6.32
C GLY A 61 -2.65 -17.40 -6.72
N LYS A 62 -2.42 -18.68 -6.45
CA LYS A 62 -3.32 -19.79 -6.88
C LYS A 62 -3.62 -19.71 -8.39
N GLU A 63 -2.57 -19.52 -9.17
CA GLU A 63 -2.59 -19.47 -10.65
C GLU A 63 -3.46 -18.34 -11.24
N LYS A 64 -3.70 -17.26 -10.47
CA LYS A 64 -4.45 -16.10 -10.96
C LYS A 64 -4.08 -14.80 -10.27
N TYR A 65 -4.34 -13.69 -10.96
CA TYR A 65 -4.29 -12.37 -10.35
C TYR A 65 -5.47 -12.17 -9.40
N THR A 66 -5.15 -11.72 -8.18
CA THR A 66 -6.12 -11.45 -7.12
C THR A 66 -5.99 -10.01 -6.66
N HIS A 67 -7.14 -9.37 -6.41
CA HIS A 67 -7.23 -7.99 -5.94
C HIS A 67 -8.08 -7.94 -4.68
N MET A 68 -7.52 -7.38 -3.60
CA MET A 68 -8.20 -7.26 -2.31
C MET A 68 -8.29 -5.80 -1.91
N ARG A 69 -9.50 -5.31 -1.68
CA ARG A 69 -9.72 -3.95 -1.22
C ARG A 69 -9.48 -3.88 0.29
N ILE A 70 -8.88 -2.79 0.73
CA ILE A 70 -8.70 -2.46 2.14
C ILE A 70 -9.11 -1.01 2.37
N GLY A 71 -9.57 -0.70 3.57
CA GLY A 71 -9.93 0.66 3.97
C GLY A 71 -9.68 0.89 5.45
N PHE A 72 -9.44 2.14 5.80
CA PHE A 72 -9.19 2.54 7.18
C PHE A 72 -10.52 2.86 7.87
N VAL A 73 -10.98 2.00 8.78
CA VAL A 73 -12.28 2.12 9.44
C VAL A 73 -12.12 1.90 10.92
N ASN A 74 -12.73 2.75 11.75
CA ASN A 74 -12.67 2.68 13.21
C ASN A 74 -11.23 2.68 13.78
N GLY A 75 -10.30 3.38 13.13
CA GLY A 75 -8.93 3.54 13.62
C GLY A 75 -7.92 2.50 13.13
N GLU A 76 -8.31 1.58 12.25
CA GLU A 76 -7.42 0.55 11.72
C GLU A 76 -7.72 0.19 10.26
N TRP A 77 -6.71 -0.33 9.56
CA TRP A 77 -6.88 -0.89 8.22
C TRP A 77 -7.53 -2.27 8.29
N ARG A 78 -8.56 -2.49 7.46
CA ARG A 78 -9.27 -3.78 7.37
C ARG A 78 -9.57 -4.16 5.94
N PHE A 79 -9.74 -5.45 5.69
CA PHE A 79 -10.26 -5.95 4.43
C PHE A 79 -11.70 -5.47 4.18
N GLY A 80 -11.88 -4.86 3.02
CA GLY A 80 -13.19 -4.51 2.49
C GLY A 80 -13.83 -5.67 1.75
N PRO A 81 -15.14 -5.57 1.46
CA PRO A 81 -15.85 -6.58 0.69
C PRO A 81 -15.39 -6.64 -0.78
N LYS A 82 -15.52 -7.82 -1.38
CA LYS A 82 -15.21 -8.06 -2.80
C LYS A 82 -16.27 -7.47 -3.73
N ASP A 83 -17.54 -7.53 -3.29
CA ASP A 83 -18.66 -6.97 -4.03
C ASP A 83 -18.52 -5.43 -4.14
N TYR A 84 -18.86 -4.89 -5.30
CA TYR A 84 -18.68 -3.47 -5.59
C TYR A 84 -19.64 -2.60 -4.78
N HIS A 85 -20.92 -2.96 -4.69
CA HIS A 85 -21.92 -2.19 -3.93
C HIS A 85 -21.61 -2.20 -2.44
N ALA A 86 -21.27 -3.36 -1.89
CA ALA A 86 -20.82 -3.46 -0.51
C ALA A 86 -19.52 -2.67 -0.28
N ALA A 87 -18.62 -2.62 -1.27
CA ALA A 87 -17.38 -1.85 -1.16
C ALA A 87 -17.65 -0.34 -1.17
N GLN A 88 -18.65 0.14 -1.91
CA GLN A 88 -19.09 1.54 -1.85
C GLN A 88 -19.66 1.90 -0.47
N GLU A 89 -20.45 1.03 0.16
CA GLU A 89 -20.95 1.30 1.51
C GLU A 89 -19.82 1.25 2.56
N PHE A 90 -18.88 0.33 2.39
CA PHE A 90 -17.67 0.27 3.22
C PHE A 90 -16.81 1.52 3.03
N SER A 91 -16.67 2.02 1.79
CA SER A 91 -15.85 3.18 1.48
C SER A 91 -16.39 4.47 2.08
N LYS A 92 -17.71 4.64 2.22
CA LYS A 92 -18.27 5.81 2.93
C LYS A 92 -17.75 5.93 4.36
N ARG A 93 -17.54 4.80 5.04
CA ARG A 93 -16.96 4.78 6.40
C ARG A 93 -15.45 5.03 6.36
N ALA A 94 -14.76 4.48 5.37
CA ALA A 94 -13.33 4.67 5.21
C ALA A 94 -12.97 6.11 4.80
N GLU A 95 -13.67 6.67 3.82
CA GLU A 95 -13.53 8.05 3.35
C GLU A 95 -13.85 9.06 4.45
N ALA A 96 -14.84 8.79 5.31
CA ALA A 96 -15.07 9.60 6.50
C ALA A 96 -13.84 9.64 7.44
N ALA A 97 -12.98 8.61 7.40
CA ALA A 97 -11.71 8.61 8.09
C ALA A 97 -10.59 9.33 7.30
N PHE A 98 -10.54 9.20 5.96
CA PHE A 98 -9.58 9.93 5.12
C PHE A 98 -9.81 11.44 5.08
N SER A 99 -11.07 11.89 5.04
CA SER A 99 -11.45 13.31 4.98
C SER A 99 -11.04 14.12 6.21
N LYS A 100 -10.71 13.46 7.32
CA LYS A 100 -10.23 14.11 8.56
C LYS A 100 -8.71 14.06 8.73
N ALA A 101 -8.01 13.72 7.65
CA ALA A 101 -6.64 13.20 7.67
C ALA A 101 -6.54 11.86 8.42
N LEU A 102 -5.75 10.94 7.88
CA LEU A 102 -5.48 9.70 8.57
C LEU A 102 -4.72 9.98 9.89
N PRO A 103 -5.04 9.29 10.99
CA PRO A 103 -4.31 9.44 12.24
C PRO A 103 -2.82 9.16 12.06
N ASP A 104 -2.01 9.85 12.88
CA ASP A 104 -0.61 9.50 13.08
C ASP A 104 -0.53 8.00 13.44
N LYS A 105 0.40 7.27 12.81
CA LYS A 105 0.57 5.81 12.94
C LYS A 105 -0.50 4.92 12.30
N SER A 106 -1.37 5.45 11.46
CA SER A 106 -2.24 4.61 10.61
C SER A 106 -1.45 3.58 9.77
N TYR A 107 -0.18 3.87 9.45
CA TYR A 107 0.73 2.94 8.78
C TYR A 107 1.03 1.67 9.59
N ASP A 108 1.10 1.74 10.94
CA ASP A 108 1.37 0.56 11.77
C ASP A 108 0.26 -0.47 11.58
N SER A 109 -1.00 -0.03 11.63
CA SER A 109 -2.14 -0.93 11.40
C SER A 109 -2.22 -1.47 9.96
N LEU A 110 -1.74 -0.71 8.96
CA LEU A 110 -1.63 -1.22 7.59
C LEU A 110 -0.60 -2.35 7.51
N ILE A 111 0.55 -2.14 8.14
CA ILE A 111 1.66 -3.09 8.12
C ILE A 111 1.31 -4.35 8.87
N SER A 112 0.68 -4.24 10.04
CA SER A 112 0.12 -5.40 10.76
C SER A 112 -0.86 -6.17 9.88
N LEU A 113 -1.82 -5.50 9.23
CA LEU A 113 -2.76 -6.14 8.30
C LEU A 113 -2.04 -6.87 7.16
N LEU A 114 -1.00 -6.27 6.57
CA LEU A 114 -0.23 -6.87 5.49
C LEU A 114 0.54 -8.11 5.98
N ASN A 115 1.28 -7.99 7.08
CA ASN A 115 2.10 -9.06 7.66
C ASN A 115 1.24 -10.25 8.10
N GLU A 116 0.15 -10.01 8.84
CA GLU A 116 -0.78 -11.05 9.30
C GLU A 116 -1.39 -11.86 8.15
N HIS A 117 -1.51 -11.22 6.97
CA HIS A 117 -2.06 -11.84 5.78
C HIS A 117 -1.00 -12.34 4.79
N GLY A 118 0.28 -12.34 5.18
CA GLY A 118 1.40 -12.93 4.42
C GLY A 118 1.98 -12.03 3.33
N PHE A 119 1.72 -10.71 3.37
CA PHE A 119 2.30 -9.74 2.46
C PHE A 119 3.58 -9.15 3.05
N SER A 120 4.71 -9.82 2.82
CA SER A 120 6.02 -9.31 3.24
C SER A 120 6.34 -7.98 2.54
N LEU A 121 6.68 -6.95 3.31
CA LEU A 121 7.02 -5.63 2.78
C LEU A 121 8.24 -5.65 1.84
N ASN A 122 9.20 -6.56 2.07
CA ASN A 122 10.36 -6.76 1.20
C ASN A 122 10.00 -7.27 -0.21
N ASN A 123 8.77 -7.79 -0.36
CA ASN A 123 8.24 -8.35 -1.59
C ASN A 123 7.28 -7.39 -2.31
N GLN A 124 7.13 -6.16 -1.81
CA GLN A 124 6.30 -5.15 -2.45
C GLN A 124 7.00 -4.59 -3.69
N LEU A 125 6.27 -4.53 -4.81
CA LEU A 125 6.66 -3.72 -5.94
C LEU A 125 6.35 -2.25 -5.62
N ILE A 126 7.37 -1.40 -5.65
CA ILE A 126 7.27 0.02 -5.32
C ILE A 126 7.09 0.85 -6.60
N PRO A 127 6.19 1.86 -6.63
CA PRO A 127 5.99 2.72 -7.77
C PRO A 127 7.23 3.56 -8.10
N LYS A 128 7.45 3.80 -9.39
CA LYS A 128 8.31 4.92 -9.82
C LYS A 128 7.60 6.25 -9.51
N ALA A 129 8.35 7.35 -9.42
CA ALA A 129 7.82 8.66 -9.07
C ALA A 129 6.58 9.10 -9.90
N HIS A 130 6.53 8.79 -11.19
CA HIS A 130 5.39 9.13 -12.05
C HIS A 130 4.18 8.19 -11.89
N GLU A 131 4.35 7.04 -11.24
CA GLU A 131 3.32 6.02 -11.02
C GLU A 131 2.78 6.08 -9.58
N ALA A 132 3.47 6.81 -8.71
CA ALA A 132 3.14 6.96 -7.31
C ALA A 132 1.87 7.80 -7.12
N SER A 133 1.11 7.50 -6.07
CA SER A 133 -0.06 8.27 -5.71
C SER A 133 0.31 9.71 -5.40
N ARG A 134 -0.53 10.63 -5.89
CA ARG A 134 -0.46 12.07 -5.59
C ARG A 134 -1.47 12.48 -4.52
N ASN A 135 -2.15 11.51 -3.92
CA ASN A 135 -3.13 11.75 -2.88
C ASN A 135 -2.41 12.24 -1.61
N GLU A 136 -2.73 13.45 -1.17
CA GLU A 136 -2.07 14.10 -0.03
C GLU A 136 -2.11 13.25 1.25
N TYR A 137 -3.20 12.50 1.46
CA TYR A 137 -3.38 11.62 2.63
C TYR A 137 -2.51 10.36 2.59
N LEU A 138 -1.93 10.03 1.44
CA LEU A 138 -1.11 8.83 1.22
C LEU A 138 0.39 9.14 1.09
N THR A 139 0.77 10.42 1.05
CA THR A 139 2.18 10.86 0.93
C THR A 139 3.06 10.40 2.09
N ALA A 140 2.49 10.24 3.29
CA ALA A 140 3.18 9.73 4.47
C ALA A 140 3.54 8.23 4.38
N TYR A 141 2.92 7.48 3.47
CA TYR A 141 3.14 6.05 3.26
C TYR A 141 4.36 5.84 2.35
N ASN A 142 5.55 6.16 2.83
CA ASN A 142 6.81 6.01 2.08
C ASN A 142 7.66 4.84 2.62
N GLU A 143 8.74 4.52 1.90
CA GLU A 143 9.63 3.39 2.23
C GLU A 143 10.21 3.50 3.64
N ASP A 144 10.52 4.70 4.13
CA ASP A 144 11.04 4.89 5.48
C ASP A 144 9.99 4.52 6.54
N ALA A 145 8.74 4.92 6.33
CA ALA A 145 7.64 4.57 7.23
C ALA A 145 7.41 3.07 7.29
N PHE A 146 7.54 2.37 6.15
CA PHE A 146 7.43 0.92 6.03
C PHE A 146 8.67 0.17 6.57
N SER A 147 9.83 0.79 6.50
CA SER A 147 11.08 0.22 7.02
C SER A 147 11.21 0.36 8.53
N GLN A 148 10.86 1.52 9.11
CA GLN A 148 11.00 1.80 10.55
C GLN A 148 10.07 0.96 11.44
N SER A 149 8.90 0.61 10.93
CA SER A 149 7.90 -0.25 11.57
C SER A 149 8.32 -1.72 11.53
N SER A 150 8.99 -2.16 10.46
CA SER A 150 9.57 -3.52 10.38
C SER A 150 10.71 -3.76 11.39
N THR A 151 11.43 -2.71 11.80
CA THR A 151 12.48 -2.81 12.83
C THR A 151 11.91 -2.89 14.24
N ALA A 152 10.71 -2.37 14.49
CA ALA A 152 10.06 -2.44 15.81
C ALA A 152 9.61 -3.87 16.16
N GLU A 153 9.22 -4.68 15.16
CA GLU A 153 8.88 -6.10 15.36
C GLU A 153 10.11 -6.97 15.66
N ARG A 154 11.31 -6.57 15.22
CA ARG A 154 12.56 -7.30 15.49
C ARG A 154 13.07 -7.17 16.93
N TYR A 155 12.73 -6.09 17.64
CA TYR A 155 13.20 -5.89 19.02
C TYR A 155 12.28 -6.47 20.09
N ASN A 156 11.06 -6.89 19.74
CA ASN A 156 10.11 -7.52 20.68
C ASN A 156 10.13 -9.06 20.64
N SER A 157 10.99 -9.67 19.82
CA SER A 157 11.15 -11.14 19.77
C SER A 157 12.40 -11.65 20.48
N GLU A 158 13.15 -10.77 21.17
CA GLU A 158 14.35 -11.13 21.97
C GLU A 158 14.24 -10.77 23.46
N LEU A 159 13.03 -10.80 24.05
CA LEU A 159 12.82 -10.69 25.51
C LEU A 159 12.00 -11.86 26.06
#